data_AF-A0A2G7GU48-F1
#
_entry.id   AF-A0A2G7GU48-F1
#
_cell.length_a   1.000
_cell.length_b   1.000
_cell.length_c   1.000
_cell.angle_alpha   90.00
_cell.angle_beta   90.00
_cell.angle_gamma   90.00
#
_symmetry.space_group_name_H-M   'P 1'
#
loop_
_entity.id
_entity.type
_entity.pdbx_description
1 polymer ?
#
loop_
_entity_poly.entity_id
_entity_poly.type
_entity_poly.pdbx_seq_one_letter_code
_entity_poly.pdbx_strand_id
1 'polypeptide(L)' 'MGDEHGIEVDAYNIERSEVIKGLRSLMYGSDALAGVVSLMSSMPRNR' A
#
# COMPACT_ATOMS: atom_id res chain seq x y z
N MET A 1 -11.78 4.66 -22.42
CA MET A 1 -11.37 5.96 -21.85
C MET A 1 -10.97 5.69 -20.41
N GLY A 2 -9.68 5.74 -20.09
CA GLY A 2 -9.13 6.23 -18.81
C GLY A 2 -9.43 5.55 -17.46
N ASP A 3 -10.53 4.84 -17.27
CA ASP A 3 -10.99 4.49 -15.91
C ASP A 3 -10.40 3.20 -15.33
N GLU A 4 -9.52 2.52 -16.06
CA GLU A 4 -9.08 1.17 -15.73
C GLU A 4 -7.58 1.07 -15.36
N HIS A 5 -6.82 2.16 -15.45
CA HIS A 5 -5.38 2.14 -15.13
C HIS A 5 -5.10 2.49 -13.66
N GLY A 6 -5.87 1.87 -12.76
CA GLY A 6 -5.66 1.96 -11.31
C GLY A 6 -4.75 0.84 -10.78
N ILE A 7 -4.37 0.92 -9.51
CA ILE A 7 -3.78 -0.22 -8.81
C ILE A 7 -4.92 -1.18 -8.45
N GLU A 8 -4.84 -2.42 -8.93
CA GLU A 8 -5.82 -3.45 -8.62
C GLU A 8 -5.63 -3.96 -7.18
N VAL A 9 -6.61 -3.69 -6.32
CA VAL A 9 -6.62 -4.16 -4.92
C VAL A 9 -8.05 -4.56 -4.56
N ASP A 10 -8.20 -5.70 -3.88
CA ASP A 10 -9.45 -6.03 -3.20
C ASP A 10 -9.60 -5.19 -1.92
N ALA A 11 -10.43 -4.14 -2.02
CA ALA A 11 -10.66 -3.22 -0.92
C ALA A 11 -11.33 -3.87 0.30
N TYR A 12 -12.05 -4.98 0.13
CA TYR A 12 -12.70 -5.68 1.25
C TYR A 12 -11.71 -6.49 2.09
N ASN A 13 -10.52 -6.76 1.57
CA ASN A 13 -9.47 -7.52 2.24
C ASN A 13 -8.40 -6.63 2.89
N ILE A 14 -8.58 -5.30 2.93
CA ILE A 14 -7.67 -4.37 3.58
C ILE A 14 -8.20 -3.99 4.96
N GLU A 15 -7.48 -4.38 6.01
CA GLU A 15 -7.80 -4.00 7.39
C GLU A 15 -7.27 -2.59 7.73
N ARG A 16 -6.11 -2.23 7.16
CA ARG A 16 -5.44 -0.96 7.43
C ARG A 16 -4.72 -0.43 6.19
N SER A 17 -4.84 0.87 5.96
CA SER A 17 -4.08 1.60 4.95
C SER A 17 -3.36 2.79 5.58
N GLU A 18 -2.13 3.03 5.15
CA GLU A 18 -1.29 4.12 5.66
C GLU A 18 -0.62 4.87 4.49
N VAL A 19 -0.59 6.20 4.60
CA VAL A 19 0.12 7.07 3.67
C VAL A 19 1.34 7.63 4.37
N ILE A 20 2.51 7.34 3.81
CA ILE A 20 3.76 7.80 4.35
C ILE A 20 4.40 8.77 3.35
N LYS A 21 4.56 10.02 3.77
CA LYS A 21 5.04 11.12 2.93
C LYS A 21 6.57 11.21 2.97
N GLY A 22 7.19 11.55 1.85
CA GLY A 22 8.64 11.79 1.72
C GLY A 22 9.46 10.54 1.37
N LEU A 23 10.77 10.72 1.19
CA LEU A 23 11.68 9.65 0.75
C LEU A 23 11.71 8.49 1.76
N ARG A 24 11.43 7.27 1.29
CA ARG A 24 11.51 6.04 2.11
C ARG A 24 12.30 4.90 1.46
N SER A 25 13.22 5.22 0.57
CA SER A 25 13.91 4.20 -0.23
C SER A 25 14.72 3.18 0.57
N LEU A 26 15.15 3.55 1.79
CA LEU A 26 15.85 2.62 2.69
C LEU A 26 14.94 1.46 3.16
N MET A 27 13.65 1.71 3.40
CA MET A 27 12.73 0.68 3.90
C MET A 27 11.88 0.05 2.79
N TYR A 28 11.64 0.75 1.68
CA TYR A 28 10.69 0.32 0.64
C TYR A 28 11.30 0.25 -0.78
N GLY A 29 12.62 0.43 -0.93
CA GLY A 29 13.32 0.32 -2.21
C GLY A 29 13.38 1.62 -3.01
N SER A 30 14.15 1.62 -4.12
CA SER A 30 14.51 2.82 -4.89
C SER A 30 13.32 3.69 -5.28
N ASP A 31 12.16 3.09 -5.51
CA ASP A 31 11.00 3.74 -6.13
C ASP A 31 10.16 4.54 -5.12
N ALA A 32 10.48 4.44 -3.82
CA ALA A 32 9.82 5.18 -2.73
C ALA A 32 10.32 6.63 -2.60
N LEU A 33 10.41 7.37 -3.70
CA LEU A 33 10.95 8.74 -3.75
C LEU A 33 9.96 9.81 -3.26
N ALA A 34 8.68 9.70 -3.63
CA ALA A 34 7.65 10.67 -3.22
C ALA A 34 6.94 10.29 -1.91
N GLY A 35 6.97 9.01 -1.55
CA GLY A 35 6.23 8.43 -0.44
C GLY A 35 5.83 7.00 -0.73
N VAL A 36 5.08 6.40 0.19
CA VAL A 36 4.58 5.03 0.10
C VAL A 36 3.14 4.99 0.57
N VAL A 37 2.30 4.28 -0.17
CA VAL A 37 0.99 3.83 0.30
C VAL A 37 1.13 2.37 0.70
N SER A 38 0.90 2.06 1.97
CA SER A 38 0.99 0.69 2.49
C SER A 38 -0.41 0.16 2.81
N LEU A 39 -0.71 -1.05 2.33
CA LEU A 39 -2.00 -1.72 2.49
C LEU A 39 -1.78 -3.03 3.22
N MET A 40 -2.46 -3.22 4.35
CA MET A 40 -2.29 -4.38 5.23
C MET A 40 -3.60 -5.15 5.31
N SER A 41 -3.55 -6.43 4.94
CA SER A 41 -4.67 -7.37 5.11
C SER A 41 -4.70 -7.93 6.53
N SER A 42 -5.88 -8.40 6.95
CA SER A 42 -6.03 -9.10 8.21
C SER A 42 -5.30 -10.43 8.18
N MET A 43 -4.18 -10.53 8.89
CA MET A 43 -3.56 -11.84 9.13
C MET A 43 -4.40 -12.62 10.14
N PRO A 44 -4.63 -13.93 9.91
CA PRO A 44 -5.31 -14.76 10.88
C PRO A 44 -4.54 -14.73 12.20
N ARG A 45 -5.17 -14.22 13.25
CA ARG A 45 -4.60 -14.18 14.58
C ARG A 45 -4.75 -15.58 15.15
N ASN A 46 -3.66 -16.36 15.14
CA ASN A 46 -3.61 -17.64 15.83
C ASN A 46 -3.92 -17.37 17.31
N ARG A 47 -5.09 -17.81 17.77
CA ARG A 47 -5.48 -17.82 19.19
C ARG A 47 -5.09 -19.14 19.80
#